data_AF-A0A2V0P5I4-F1
#
_entry.id   AF-A0A2V0P5I4-F1
#
_cell.length_a   1.000
_cell.length_b   1.000
_cell.length_c   1.000
_cell.angle_alpha   90.00
_cell.angle_beta   90.00
_cell.angle_gamma   90.00
#
_symmetry.space_group_name_H-M   'P 1'
#
loop_
_entity.id
_entity.type
_entity.pdbx_description
1 polymer ?
#
loop_
_entity_poly.entity_id
_entity_poly.type
_entity_poly.pdbx_seq_one_letter_code
_entity_poly.pdbx_strand_id
1 'polypeptide(L)'
;MSSALLSGVTGGTSVGCHRRAPRPFAPHAPRAARAAAAAPLPATRAAPRRARAPPPAAAAEAGAAGEAAAAAPAPAAGGRMTYRPNSYSELVADAAAAVLAALEAGLTRMEVEFPPIPTNIDAYKGSSDLWIDSNVQLALAGAKLIAASGRRVHVVLPDLGEYARSYKIFKSSLEALGGAVTLGHLKEASAKSGGFDPLNSFQSLFAGGAPDPAPAGAAADVFLVTNVSCVEVPNLEAYCQTVAKGKAFATWNLELDSLRGDLGLLGLPPKDVHYRFLSSIRPVFFLRPRDYSKSVSVAPFIVNYSGALFREFPGPWQVMLKQDSGVYACIAEDVVRYNLGEVKEELMAAMGLNTEEVGSMAAFLRRGYKTSTWFEDDAALEQSKEWRM
;
A
#
# COMPACT_ATOMS: atom_id res chain seq x y z
N MET A 1 5.76 26.38 -63.86
CA MET A 1 5.49 25.42 -64.95
C MET A 1 4.15 24.77 -64.69
N SER A 2 3.22 25.05 -65.61
CA SER A 2 1.89 24.48 -65.91
C SER A 2 0.88 24.00 -64.84
N SER A 3 -0.28 24.67 -64.91
CA SER A 3 -1.64 24.29 -64.47
C SER A 3 -2.24 23.11 -65.24
N ALA A 4 -3.29 22.50 -64.65
CA ALA A 4 -4.62 22.10 -65.23
C ALA A 4 -5.13 20.83 -64.51
N LEU A 5 -6.21 20.84 -63.70
CA LEU A 5 -7.64 20.81 -64.06
C LEU A 5 -8.03 19.78 -65.13
N LEU A 6 -8.82 18.77 -64.75
CA LEU A 6 -9.94 18.24 -65.55
C LEU A 6 -10.91 17.41 -64.69
N SER A 7 -12.18 17.60 -65.00
CA SER A 7 -13.40 17.13 -64.33
C SER A 7 -14.11 16.13 -65.25
N GLY A 8 -14.86 15.18 -64.67
CA GLY A 8 -16.22 14.91 -65.11
C GLY A 8 -16.56 13.55 -65.74
N VAL A 9 -17.86 13.21 -65.57
CA VAL A 9 -18.72 12.24 -66.29
C VAL A 9 -18.77 10.83 -65.66
N THR A 10 -19.76 10.45 -64.82
CA THR A 10 -21.22 10.15 -64.98
C THR A 10 -21.57 8.96 -65.88
N GLY A 11 -22.33 7.99 -65.33
CA GLY A 11 -23.06 6.99 -66.13
C GLY A 11 -23.59 5.84 -65.29
N GLY A 12 -24.85 5.91 -64.87
CA GLY A 12 -25.54 4.81 -64.19
C GLY A 12 -26.20 3.82 -65.17
N THR A 13 -26.65 2.69 -64.64
CA THR A 13 -27.87 1.99 -65.11
C THR A 13 -28.34 1.02 -64.02
N SER A 14 -29.63 1.11 -63.72
CA SER A 14 -30.40 0.25 -62.81
C SER A 14 -31.44 -0.48 -63.66
N VAL A 15 -31.69 -1.77 -63.42
CA VAL A 15 -32.99 -2.49 -63.51
C VAL A 15 -32.74 -3.86 -62.85
N GLY A 16 -33.55 -4.48 -61.99
CA GLY A 16 -34.87 -4.21 -61.43
C GLY A 16 -35.46 -5.49 -60.82
N CYS A 17 -36.19 -5.31 -59.72
CA CYS A 17 -37.38 -6.04 -59.25
C CYS A 17 -37.39 -7.59 -59.11
N HIS A 18 -37.60 -8.07 -57.87
CA HIS A 18 -38.79 -8.87 -57.56
C HIS A 18 -39.20 -8.80 -56.08
N ARG A 19 -40.45 -8.38 -55.87
CA ARG A 19 -41.19 -8.38 -54.60
C ARG A 19 -41.48 -9.81 -54.12
N ARG A 20 -41.37 -10.06 -52.81
CA ARG A 20 -42.34 -10.87 -52.03
C ARG A 20 -42.23 -10.52 -50.54
N ALA A 21 -43.35 -10.07 -49.98
CA ALA A 21 -43.53 -9.81 -48.55
C ALA A 21 -43.86 -11.12 -47.79
N PRO A 22 -43.55 -11.18 -46.49
CA PRO A 22 -44.48 -11.83 -45.57
C PRO A 22 -44.67 -11.08 -44.23
N ARG A 23 -45.94 -10.75 -43.98
CA ARG A 23 -46.80 -10.88 -42.78
C ARG A 23 -46.32 -10.43 -41.37
N PRO A 24 -47.27 -9.90 -40.56
CA PRO A 24 -46.99 -9.19 -39.31
C PRO A 24 -46.69 -10.11 -38.12
N PHE A 25 -45.78 -9.67 -37.25
CA PHE A 25 -45.54 -10.28 -35.94
C PHE A 25 -46.71 -9.97 -34.99
N ALA A 26 -47.35 -11.01 -34.47
CA ALA A 26 -48.33 -10.92 -33.39
C ALA A 26 -47.62 -10.91 -32.01
N PRO A 27 -48.19 -10.22 -31.00
CA PRO A 27 -47.60 -10.13 -29.66
C PRO A 27 -47.94 -11.39 -28.84
N HIS A 28 -46.93 -12.06 -28.30
CA HIS A 28 -47.13 -13.12 -27.30
C HIS A 28 -47.16 -12.54 -25.88
N ALA A 29 -48.26 -12.85 -25.19
CA ALA A 29 -48.54 -12.58 -23.79
C ALA A 29 -47.52 -13.25 -22.83
N PRO A 30 -47.34 -12.72 -21.61
CA PRO A 30 -46.31 -13.18 -20.69
C PRO A 30 -46.66 -14.54 -20.07
N ARG A 31 -45.70 -15.45 -20.08
CA ARG A 31 -45.76 -16.74 -19.40
C ARG A 31 -45.48 -16.51 -17.91
N ALA A 32 -46.43 -16.84 -17.05
CA ALA A 32 -46.31 -16.78 -15.59
C ALA A 32 -45.12 -17.62 -15.11
N ALA A 33 -44.13 -16.98 -14.50
CA ALA A 33 -43.06 -17.65 -13.76
C ALA A 33 -43.59 -18.04 -12.38
N ARG A 34 -43.55 -19.34 -12.09
CA ARG A 34 -43.81 -19.91 -10.77
C ARG A 34 -42.84 -19.32 -9.75
N ALA A 35 -43.38 -18.85 -8.62
CA ALA A 35 -42.62 -18.47 -7.44
C ALA A 35 -41.84 -19.69 -6.91
N ALA A 36 -40.52 -19.65 -7.02
CA ALA A 36 -39.63 -20.52 -6.26
C ALA A 36 -39.45 -19.88 -4.88
N ALA A 37 -39.80 -20.63 -3.83
CA ALA A 37 -39.58 -20.24 -2.45
C ALA A 37 -38.10 -19.95 -2.21
N ALA A 38 -37.79 -18.74 -1.74
CA ALA A 38 -36.44 -18.35 -1.34
C ALA A 38 -36.03 -19.16 -0.11
N ALA A 39 -34.92 -19.88 -0.21
CA ALA A 39 -34.25 -20.49 0.94
C ALA A 39 -33.67 -19.38 1.85
N PRO A 40 -33.71 -19.52 3.18
CA PRO A 40 -33.17 -18.52 4.08
C PRO A 40 -31.64 -18.45 3.99
N LEU A 41 -31.11 -17.22 3.94
CA LEU A 41 -29.67 -16.93 3.97
C LEU A 41 -29.07 -17.40 5.31
N PRO A 42 -27.85 -17.98 5.31
CA PRO A 42 -27.19 -18.35 6.55
C PRO A 42 -26.82 -17.11 7.36
N ALA A 43 -27.18 -17.12 8.64
CA ALA A 43 -26.83 -16.06 9.59
C ALA A 43 -25.31 -15.91 9.67
N THR A 44 -24.81 -14.73 9.31
CA THR A 44 -23.41 -14.36 9.51
C THR A 44 -23.14 -14.25 11.00
N ARG A 45 -22.15 -15.03 11.45
CA ARG A 45 -21.67 -15.08 12.82
C ARG A 45 -21.10 -13.70 13.17
N ALA A 46 -21.71 -13.01 14.14
CA ALA A 46 -21.27 -11.71 14.61
C ALA A 46 -19.82 -11.79 15.10
N ALA A 47 -18.96 -10.91 14.58
CA ALA A 47 -17.60 -10.73 15.07
C ALA A 47 -17.62 -10.21 16.53
N PRO A 48 -16.63 -10.57 17.36
CA PRO A 48 -16.54 -10.08 18.73
C PRO A 48 -16.39 -8.56 18.74
N ARG A 49 -17.12 -7.90 19.66
CA ARG A 49 -17.05 -6.44 19.88
C ARG A 49 -15.60 -6.03 20.21
N ARG A 50 -15.01 -5.21 19.35
CA ARG A 50 -13.71 -4.54 19.59
C ARG A 50 -13.86 -3.51 20.72
N ALA A 51 -12.85 -3.41 21.58
CA ALA A 51 -12.87 -2.51 22.72
C ALA A 51 -12.72 -1.05 22.26
N ARG A 52 -13.71 -0.21 22.60
CA ARG A 52 -13.68 1.23 22.35
C ARG A 52 -12.95 1.90 23.51
N ALA A 53 -11.95 2.74 23.23
CA ALA A 53 -11.25 3.47 24.27
C ALA A 53 -12.23 4.41 25.03
N PRO A 54 -12.31 4.34 26.36
CA PRO A 54 -13.15 5.24 27.15
C PRO A 54 -12.47 6.61 27.36
N PRO A 55 -13.23 7.70 27.56
CA PRO A 55 -12.66 8.96 28.06
C PRO A 55 -12.19 8.82 29.52
N PRO A 56 -11.21 9.62 29.98
CA PRO A 56 -10.49 9.34 31.22
C PRO A 56 -11.27 9.78 32.46
N ALA A 57 -11.51 8.87 33.42
CA ALA A 57 -11.71 9.21 34.84
C ALA A 57 -11.55 8.00 35.80
N ALA A 58 -10.71 8.24 36.82
CA ALA A 58 -10.66 7.69 38.19
C ALA A 58 -10.42 6.18 38.44
N ALA A 59 -9.32 5.92 39.14
CA ALA A 59 -8.83 4.62 39.62
C ALA A 59 -9.69 4.00 40.73
N ALA A 60 -9.80 2.67 40.70
CA ALA A 60 -10.09 1.84 41.86
C ALA A 60 -9.43 0.45 41.68
N GLU A 61 -8.78 -0.03 42.74
CA GLU A 61 -7.96 -1.25 42.79
C GLU A 61 -8.77 -2.54 43.06
N ALA A 62 -8.10 -3.65 42.72
CA ALA A 62 -8.00 -4.94 43.44
C ALA A 62 -8.69 -6.18 42.85
N GLY A 63 -7.89 -7.26 42.74
CA GLY A 63 -8.37 -8.65 42.80
C GLY A 63 -7.64 -9.63 41.87
N ALA A 64 -6.59 -10.29 42.35
CA ALA A 64 -5.85 -11.33 41.65
C ALA A 64 -6.45 -12.74 41.85
N ALA A 65 -6.43 -13.57 40.80
CA ALA A 65 -6.33 -15.04 40.87
C ALA A 65 -5.84 -15.57 39.51
N GLY A 66 -4.79 -16.40 39.53
CA GLY A 66 -4.03 -16.78 38.34
C GLY A 66 -4.43 -18.10 37.69
N GLU A 67 -3.98 -18.29 36.45
CA GLU A 67 -3.72 -19.58 35.84
C GLU A 67 -2.64 -19.41 34.75
N ALA A 68 -1.73 -20.38 34.66
CA ALA A 68 -0.50 -20.32 33.87
C ALA A 68 -0.79 -20.27 32.35
N ALA A 69 -0.46 -19.15 31.71
CA ALA A 69 -0.56 -18.97 30.26
C ALA A 69 0.82 -18.68 29.66
N ALA A 70 1.03 -19.22 28.46
CA ALA A 70 2.24 -19.08 27.64
C ALA A 70 2.80 -17.65 27.64
N ALA A 71 4.14 -17.55 27.59
CA ALA A 71 4.90 -16.30 27.63
C ALA A 71 4.18 -15.17 26.88
N ALA A 72 3.63 -14.23 27.66
CA ALA A 72 2.93 -13.07 27.15
C ALA A 72 3.89 -12.24 26.28
N PRO A 73 3.42 -11.71 25.13
CA PRO A 73 4.20 -10.72 24.39
C PRO A 73 4.54 -9.56 25.33
N ALA A 74 5.72 -8.98 25.17
CA ALA A 74 6.13 -7.77 25.88
C ALA A 74 4.99 -6.74 25.84
N PRO A 75 4.74 -5.99 26.93
CA PRO A 75 3.61 -5.07 27.01
C PRO A 75 3.68 -4.13 25.79
N ALA A 76 2.64 -4.18 24.95
CA ALA A 76 2.52 -3.30 23.80
C ALA A 76 2.64 -1.87 24.31
N ALA A 77 3.58 -1.10 23.74
CA ALA A 77 3.61 0.33 24.02
C ALA A 77 2.25 0.91 23.63
N GLY A 78 1.72 1.83 24.43
CA GLY A 78 0.48 2.52 24.08
C GLY A 78 0.63 3.25 22.74
N GLY A 79 -0.47 3.34 21.99
CA GLY A 79 -0.50 4.12 20.75
C GLY A 79 -0.31 5.63 21.00
N ARG A 80 -0.03 6.40 19.94
CA ARG A 80 0.05 7.86 20.04
C ARG A 80 -1.35 8.43 20.26
N MET A 81 -1.55 9.26 21.28
CA MET A 81 -2.83 9.95 21.48
C MET A 81 -3.10 10.98 20.38
N THR A 82 -2.04 11.63 19.91
CA THR A 82 -2.08 12.57 18.79
C THR A 82 -0.83 12.43 17.92
N TYR A 83 -0.95 12.73 16.63
CA TYR A 83 0.18 12.74 15.71
C TYR A 83 0.10 13.94 14.77
N ARG A 84 1.23 14.63 14.56
CA ARG A 84 1.35 15.71 13.58
C ARG A 84 2.82 15.89 13.21
N PRO A 85 3.28 15.28 12.11
CA PRO A 85 4.61 15.59 11.62
C PRO A 85 4.62 17.03 11.09
N ASN A 86 5.56 17.84 11.56
CA ASN A 86 5.73 19.22 11.09
C ASN A 86 6.61 19.28 9.84
N SER A 87 7.34 18.21 9.54
CA SER A 87 8.22 18.11 8.38
C SER A 87 8.45 16.66 7.95
N TYR A 88 8.95 16.48 6.73
CA TYR A 88 9.45 15.20 6.24
C TYR A 88 10.61 14.65 7.07
N SER A 89 11.46 15.51 7.62
CA SER A 89 12.56 15.08 8.49
C SER A 89 12.04 14.45 9.78
N GLU A 90 10.96 14.98 10.34
CA GLU A 90 10.30 14.40 11.52
C GLU A 90 9.64 13.05 11.18
N LEU A 91 8.92 12.96 10.04
CA LEU A 91 8.38 11.69 9.53
C LEU A 91 9.46 10.60 9.38
N VAL A 92 10.57 10.96 8.75
CA VAL A 92 11.68 10.04 8.52
C VAL A 92 12.34 9.63 9.84
N ALA A 93 12.43 10.54 10.81
CA ALA A 93 12.96 10.23 12.14
C ALA A 93 12.06 9.26 12.91
N ASP A 94 10.74 9.50 12.92
CA ASP A 94 9.76 8.59 13.53
C ASP A 94 9.82 7.20 12.86
N ALA A 95 9.84 7.17 11.51
CA ALA A 95 9.94 5.92 10.75
C ALA A 95 11.24 5.15 11.03
N ALA A 96 12.38 5.85 11.07
CA ALA A 96 13.66 5.24 11.39
C ALA A 96 13.71 4.71 12.83
N ALA A 97 13.13 5.44 13.79
CA ALA A 97 13.01 4.98 15.17
C ALA A 97 12.17 3.71 15.28
N ALA A 98 11.03 3.65 14.57
CA ALA A 98 10.19 2.46 14.52
C ALA A 98 10.91 1.26 13.89
N VAL A 99 11.69 1.47 12.82
CA VAL A 99 12.55 0.43 12.22
C VAL A 99 13.60 -0.05 13.21
N LEU A 100 14.28 0.85 13.92
CA LEU A 100 15.29 0.48 14.92
C LEU A 100 14.68 -0.33 16.08
N ALA A 101 13.54 0.10 16.60
CA ALA A 101 12.81 -0.64 17.64
C ALA A 101 12.38 -2.04 17.14
N ALA A 102 11.94 -2.15 15.90
CA ALA A 102 11.61 -3.43 15.28
C ALA A 102 12.84 -4.33 15.10
N LEU A 103 13.98 -3.76 14.70
CA LEU A 103 15.26 -4.49 14.61
C LEU A 103 15.71 -5.01 15.97
N GLU A 104 15.56 -4.22 17.04
CA GLU A 104 15.86 -4.63 18.42
C GLU A 104 14.93 -5.76 18.90
N ALA A 105 13.67 -5.73 18.47
CA ALA A 105 12.70 -6.81 18.70
C ALA A 105 12.91 -8.04 17.80
N GLY A 106 13.95 -8.05 16.95
CA GLY A 106 14.33 -9.18 16.11
C GLY A 106 13.54 -9.32 14.80
N LEU A 107 12.80 -8.29 14.39
CA LEU A 107 12.07 -8.30 13.13
C LEU A 107 13.03 -8.17 11.96
N THR A 108 12.75 -8.92 10.89
CA THR A 108 13.59 -8.96 9.69
C THR A 108 12.86 -8.53 8.42
N ARG A 109 11.54 -8.37 8.46
CA ARG A 109 10.71 -7.99 7.31
C ARG A 109 9.75 -6.89 7.73
N MET A 110 10.01 -5.68 7.26
CA MET A 110 9.32 -4.49 7.74
C MET A 110 8.73 -3.69 6.58
N GLU A 111 7.66 -2.97 6.86
CA GLU A 111 7.06 -2.00 5.94
C GLU A 111 7.06 -0.62 6.59
N VAL A 112 7.63 0.34 5.86
CA VAL A 112 7.55 1.77 6.13
C VAL A 112 6.76 2.41 4.99
N GLU A 113 5.68 3.11 5.36
CA GLU A 113 4.78 3.76 4.42
C GLU A 113 4.34 5.11 4.97
N PHE A 114 4.59 6.17 4.21
CA PHE A 114 4.02 7.50 4.45
C PHE A 114 4.03 8.30 3.14
N PRO A 115 3.19 9.33 2.99
CA PRO A 115 3.10 10.07 1.72
C PRO A 115 4.42 10.78 1.42
N PRO A 116 5.19 10.39 0.39
CA PRO A 116 6.52 10.94 0.12
C PRO A 116 6.52 12.36 -0.43
N ILE A 117 5.39 12.81 -0.97
CA ILE A 117 5.15 14.20 -1.32
C ILE A 117 3.79 14.65 -0.77
N PRO A 118 3.57 15.97 -0.57
CA PRO A 118 2.29 16.49 -0.12
C PRO A 118 1.14 16.02 -1.01
N THR A 119 0.03 15.62 -0.38
CA THR A 119 -1.12 15.00 -1.05
C THR A 119 -1.89 15.94 -1.99
N ASN A 120 -1.49 17.20 -2.10
CA ASN A 120 -2.10 18.21 -2.97
C ASN A 120 -1.38 18.41 -4.32
N ILE A 121 -0.37 17.59 -4.62
CA ILE A 121 0.34 17.63 -5.91
C ILE A 121 -0.28 16.58 -6.85
N ASP A 122 -0.89 17.03 -7.94
CA ASP A 122 -1.51 16.16 -8.94
C ASP A 122 -0.48 15.21 -9.59
N ALA A 123 -0.83 13.92 -9.67
CA ALA A 123 0.00 12.85 -10.21
C ALA A 123 0.10 12.85 -11.77
N TYR A 124 0.18 14.03 -12.40
CA TYR A 124 0.29 14.16 -13.86
C TYR A 124 1.72 13.84 -14.34
N LYS A 125 1.90 13.36 -15.59
CA LYS A 125 3.11 12.75 -16.22
C LYS A 125 4.52 13.38 -16.04
N GLY A 126 4.69 14.46 -15.27
CA GLY A 126 5.99 14.94 -14.77
C GLY A 126 6.21 14.73 -13.27
N SER A 127 5.20 14.29 -12.53
CA SER A 127 5.27 13.99 -11.11
C SER A 127 5.96 12.67 -10.84
N SER A 128 5.91 11.68 -11.75
CA SER A 128 6.45 10.33 -11.51
C SER A 128 7.93 10.35 -11.13
N ASP A 129 8.73 11.12 -11.86
CA ASP A 129 10.15 11.30 -11.57
C ASP A 129 10.36 11.99 -10.23
N LEU A 130 9.52 12.97 -9.89
CA LEU A 130 9.53 13.62 -8.58
C LEU A 130 9.20 12.62 -7.46
N TRP A 131 8.21 11.73 -7.63
CA TRP A 131 7.89 10.67 -6.67
C TRP A 131 9.06 9.70 -6.51
N ILE A 132 9.66 9.26 -7.61
CA ILE A 132 10.83 8.37 -7.62
C ILE A 132 12.00 9.00 -6.87
N ASP A 133 12.41 10.21 -7.25
CA ASP A 133 13.55 10.90 -6.65
C ASP A 133 13.28 11.25 -5.17
N SER A 134 12.05 11.65 -4.83
CA SER A 134 11.65 11.93 -3.43
C SER A 134 11.72 10.68 -2.56
N ASN A 135 11.23 9.55 -3.07
CA ASN A 135 11.32 8.27 -2.36
C ASN A 135 12.77 7.85 -2.11
N VAL A 136 13.66 8.00 -3.10
CA VAL A 136 15.09 7.72 -2.91
C VAL A 136 15.69 8.67 -1.87
N GLN A 137 15.38 9.96 -1.94
CA GLN A 137 15.87 10.95 -0.95
C GLN A 137 15.41 10.61 0.47
N LEU A 138 14.14 10.25 0.66
CA LEU A 138 13.58 9.87 1.96
C LEU A 138 14.18 8.55 2.47
N ALA A 139 14.38 7.57 1.59
CA ALA A 139 15.04 6.32 1.93
C ALA A 139 16.50 6.54 2.36
N LEU A 140 17.25 7.42 1.66
CA LEU A 140 18.62 7.79 2.07
C LEU A 140 18.65 8.55 3.40
N ALA A 141 17.67 9.42 3.65
CA ALA A 141 17.54 10.12 4.93
C ALA A 141 17.24 9.14 6.08
N GLY A 142 16.34 8.18 5.87
CA GLY A 142 16.06 7.11 6.83
C GLY A 142 17.27 6.19 7.04
N ALA A 143 17.95 5.81 5.96
CA ALA A 143 19.16 5.01 5.99
C ALA A 143 20.27 5.67 6.81
N LYS A 144 20.44 6.99 6.69
CA LYS A 144 21.40 7.75 7.52
C LYS A 144 21.13 7.59 9.01
N LEU A 145 19.86 7.72 9.42
CA LEU A 145 19.47 7.61 10.83
C LEU A 145 19.66 6.18 11.34
N ILE A 146 19.28 5.18 10.54
CA ILE A 146 19.49 3.77 10.88
C ILE A 146 20.99 3.46 10.96
N ALA A 147 21.80 3.98 10.04
CA ALA A 147 23.24 3.77 10.03
C ALA A 147 23.96 4.39 11.24
N ALA A 148 23.40 5.44 11.84
CA ALA A 148 23.91 6.02 13.08
C ALA A 148 23.88 5.04 14.28
N SER A 149 23.10 3.96 14.19
CA SER A 149 23.13 2.85 15.16
C SER A 149 24.31 1.88 14.97
N GLY A 150 25.23 2.16 14.03
CA GLY A 150 26.38 1.31 13.72
C GLY A 150 26.09 0.21 12.70
N ARG A 151 24.95 0.27 12.01
CA ARG A 151 24.54 -0.70 10.96
C ARG A 151 24.93 -0.20 9.58
N ARG A 152 25.34 -1.10 8.69
CA ARG A 152 25.48 -0.79 7.27
C ARG A 152 24.15 -0.92 6.58
N VAL A 153 23.70 0.15 5.93
CA VAL A 153 22.40 0.21 5.26
C VAL A 153 22.60 0.23 3.74
N HIS A 154 21.86 -0.61 3.04
CA HIS A 154 21.89 -0.69 1.58
C HIS A 154 20.51 -0.37 1.03
N VAL A 155 20.41 0.75 0.31
CA VAL A 155 19.18 1.21 -0.30
C VAL A 155 19.07 0.60 -1.70
N VAL A 156 18.04 -0.20 -1.93
CA VAL A 156 17.88 -1.06 -3.10
C VAL A 156 16.78 -0.51 -4.01
N LEU A 157 17.14 -0.33 -5.28
CA LEU A 157 16.29 0.18 -6.35
C LEU A 157 15.79 -0.96 -7.26
N PRO A 158 14.80 -0.71 -8.12
CA PRO A 158 14.18 -1.77 -8.91
C PRO A 158 15.12 -2.41 -9.92
N ASP A 159 15.90 -1.60 -10.64
CA ASP A 159 16.81 -2.07 -11.68
C ASP A 159 18.08 -1.23 -11.82
N LEU A 160 18.94 -1.64 -12.76
CA LEU A 160 20.22 -1.03 -13.06
C LEU A 160 20.09 0.40 -13.63
N GLY A 161 19.03 0.69 -14.37
CA GLY A 161 18.78 2.03 -14.93
C GLY A 161 18.44 3.02 -13.83
N GLU A 162 17.52 2.65 -12.94
CA GLU A 162 17.15 3.43 -11.76
C GLU A 162 18.35 3.60 -10.81
N TYR A 163 19.15 2.56 -10.63
CA TYR A 163 20.41 2.62 -9.88
C TYR A 163 21.39 3.61 -10.47
N ALA A 164 21.70 3.53 -11.76
CA ALA A 164 22.66 4.41 -12.40
C ALA A 164 22.20 5.88 -12.36
N ARG A 165 20.91 6.14 -12.60
CA ARG A 165 20.30 7.48 -12.49
C ARG A 165 20.41 8.00 -11.07
N SER A 166 19.94 7.24 -10.08
CA SER A 166 19.91 7.65 -8.67
C SER A 166 21.32 7.86 -8.13
N TYR A 167 22.27 6.98 -8.47
CA TYR A 167 23.67 7.13 -8.08
C TYR A 167 24.25 8.45 -8.58
N LYS A 168 23.97 8.83 -9.83
CA LYS A 168 24.41 10.11 -10.40
C LYS A 168 23.80 11.32 -9.68
N ILE A 169 22.51 11.27 -9.36
CA ILE A 169 21.79 12.37 -8.68
C ILE A 169 22.27 12.53 -7.23
N PHE A 170 22.40 11.42 -6.50
CA PHE A 170 22.67 11.43 -5.06
C PHE A 170 24.15 11.17 -4.69
N LYS A 171 25.07 11.19 -5.66
CA LYS A 171 26.50 10.92 -5.47
C LYS A 171 27.10 11.70 -4.30
N SER A 172 26.90 13.01 -4.27
CA SER A 172 27.43 13.88 -3.21
C SER A 172 26.88 13.53 -1.83
N SER A 173 25.61 13.14 -1.75
CA SER A 173 24.98 12.70 -0.51
C SER A 173 25.58 11.37 -0.02
N LEU A 174 25.84 10.42 -0.93
CA LEU A 174 26.46 9.14 -0.60
C LEU A 174 27.90 9.29 -0.13
N GLU A 175 28.68 10.15 -0.79
CA GLU A 175 30.04 10.50 -0.39
C GLU A 175 30.08 11.10 1.02
N ALA A 176 29.12 11.98 1.34
CA ALA A 176 28.99 12.57 2.68
C ALA A 176 28.57 11.54 3.77
N LEU A 177 27.98 10.42 3.38
CA LEU A 177 27.55 9.34 4.29
C LEU A 177 28.66 8.31 4.59
N GLY A 178 29.86 8.47 4.00
CA GLY A 178 31.06 7.75 4.43
C GLY A 178 31.02 6.22 4.28
N GLY A 179 30.21 5.70 3.34
CA GLY A 179 30.12 4.27 3.04
C GLY A 179 29.25 3.43 4.00
N ALA A 180 28.72 4.02 5.07
CA ALA A 180 27.75 3.36 5.96
C ALA A 180 26.37 3.19 5.28
N VAL A 181 26.06 4.06 4.33
CA VAL A 181 24.89 3.99 3.45
C VAL A 181 25.36 3.80 2.01
N THR A 182 24.78 2.83 1.32
CA THR A 182 25.12 2.49 -0.07
C THR A 182 23.86 2.33 -0.91
N LEU A 183 23.99 2.42 -2.24
CA LEU A 183 22.90 2.15 -3.19
C LEU A 183 23.15 0.83 -3.93
N GLY A 184 22.07 0.20 -4.37
CA GLY A 184 22.09 -1.00 -5.20
C GLY A 184 20.76 -1.24 -5.92
N HIS A 185 20.56 -2.46 -6.44
CA HIS A 185 19.35 -2.83 -7.17
C HIS A 185 18.97 -4.31 -7.06
N LEU A 186 17.69 -4.64 -7.31
CA LEU A 186 17.16 -6.00 -7.17
C LEU A 186 17.87 -7.04 -8.06
N LYS A 187 18.40 -6.63 -9.22
CA LYS A 187 19.11 -7.55 -10.13
C LYS A 187 20.50 -8.01 -9.65
N GLU A 188 21.02 -7.54 -8.51
CA GLU A 188 22.25 -8.11 -7.91
C GLU A 188 22.10 -9.59 -7.58
N ALA A 189 20.87 -10.03 -7.29
CA ALA A 189 20.53 -11.43 -7.08
C ALA A 189 20.85 -12.30 -8.32
N SER A 190 20.68 -11.73 -9.52
CA SER A 190 20.92 -12.42 -10.80
C SER A 190 22.39 -12.50 -11.17
N ALA A 191 23.25 -11.60 -10.68
CA ALA A 191 24.68 -11.63 -10.97
C ALA A 191 25.41 -12.87 -10.40
N LYS A 192 24.81 -13.56 -9.42
CA LYS A 192 25.38 -14.76 -8.78
C LYS A 192 25.09 -16.07 -9.51
N SER A 193 24.24 -16.10 -10.55
CA SER A 193 23.86 -17.34 -11.24
C SER A 193 24.83 -17.78 -12.35
N GLY A 194 25.92 -17.04 -12.59
CA GLY A 194 26.98 -17.44 -13.54
C GLY A 194 26.55 -17.49 -15.01
N GLY A 195 25.32 -17.09 -15.34
CA GLY A 195 24.85 -16.95 -16.71
C GLY A 195 25.26 -15.60 -17.31
N PHE A 196 25.83 -15.63 -18.51
CA PHE A 196 26.07 -14.41 -19.29
C PHE A 196 24.72 -13.78 -19.62
N ASP A 197 24.39 -12.65 -18.98
CA ASP A 197 23.23 -11.83 -19.30
C ASP A 197 23.68 -10.67 -20.20
N PRO A 198 23.46 -10.75 -21.53
CA PRO A 198 23.92 -9.75 -22.47
C PRO A 198 23.28 -8.38 -22.23
N LEU A 199 22.06 -8.34 -21.68
CA LEU A 199 21.35 -7.10 -21.38
C LEU A 199 21.99 -6.38 -20.19
N ASN A 200 22.23 -7.08 -19.08
CA ASN A 200 22.90 -6.48 -17.92
C ASN A 200 24.36 -6.07 -18.24
N SER A 201 25.06 -6.83 -19.10
CA SER A 201 26.44 -6.50 -19.52
C SER A 201 26.51 -5.29 -20.45
N PHE A 202 25.51 -5.12 -21.33
CA PHE A 202 25.40 -3.93 -22.17
C PHE A 202 24.99 -2.71 -21.33
N GLN A 203 24.06 -2.91 -20.40
CA GLN A 203 23.52 -1.85 -19.55
C GLN A 203 24.52 -1.37 -18.49
N SER A 204 25.46 -2.23 -18.04
CA SER A 204 26.57 -1.84 -17.15
C SER A 204 27.60 -0.94 -17.86
N LEU A 205 27.76 -1.08 -19.18
CA LEU A 205 28.53 -0.15 -20.02
C LEU A 205 27.90 1.25 -20.08
N PHE A 206 26.58 1.37 -19.86
CA PHE A 206 25.86 2.65 -19.76
C PHE A 206 25.64 3.13 -18.32
N ALA A 207 26.09 2.38 -17.30
CA ALA A 207 25.89 2.73 -15.89
C ALA A 207 26.70 3.97 -15.40
N GLY A 208 27.39 4.67 -16.31
CA GLY A 208 27.82 6.04 -16.08
C GLY A 208 28.80 6.25 -14.93
N GLY A 209 29.59 5.23 -14.57
CA GLY A 209 30.58 5.30 -13.48
C GLY A 209 30.01 4.99 -12.09
N ALA A 210 28.80 4.46 -11.99
CA ALA A 210 28.33 3.85 -10.74
C ALA A 210 29.15 2.60 -10.41
N PRO A 211 29.57 2.38 -9.14
CA PRO A 211 30.32 1.21 -8.74
C PRO A 211 29.47 -0.05 -8.81
N ASP A 212 30.10 -1.22 -8.80
CA ASP A 212 29.39 -2.49 -8.59
C ASP A 212 28.76 -2.50 -7.19
N PRO A 213 27.42 -2.60 -7.05
CA PRO A 213 26.77 -2.56 -5.75
C PRO A 213 26.85 -3.88 -4.99
N ALA A 214 27.16 -5.01 -5.66
CA ALA A 214 27.07 -6.34 -5.06
C ALA A 214 27.97 -6.56 -3.82
N PRO A 215 29.23 -6.07 -3.76
CA PRO A 215 30.05 -6.15 -2.56
C PRO A 215 29.44 -5.39 -1.38
N ALA A 216 28.87 -4.20 -1.63
CA ALA A 216 28.20 -3.39 -0.61
C ALA A 216 26.92 -4.06 -0.11
N GLY A 217 26.09 -4.62 -1.00
CA GLY A 217 24.90 -5.39 -0.63
C GLY A 217 25.24 -6.64 0.18
N ALA A 218 26.32 -7.35 -0.15
CA ALA A 218 26.78 -8.50 0.65
C ALA A 218 27.23 -8.10 2.06
N ALA A 219 27.85 -6.93 2.18
CA ALA A 219 28.27 -6.35 3.45
C ALA A 219 27.09 -5.79 4.26
N ALA A 220 26.00 -5.32 3.65
CA ALA A 220 24.90 -4.66 4.37
C ALA A 220 24.31 -5.47 5.55
N ASP A 221 23.89 -4.79 6.60
CA ASP A 221 23.20 -5.38 7.75
C ASP A 221 21.67 -5.16 7.66
N VAL A 222 21.25 -4.07 7.02
CA VAL A 222 19.85 -3.69 6.77
C VAL A 222 19.67 -3.25 5.32
N PHE A 223 18.57 -3.67 4.69
CA PHE A 223 18.20 -3.27 3.34
C PHE A 223 16.96 -2.36 3.37
N LEU A 224 17.00 -1.22 2.69
CA LEU A 224 15.80 -0.40 2.46
C LEU A 224 15.42 -0.48 0.98
N VAL A 225 14.24 -0.99 0.66
CA VAL A 225 13.82 -1.22 -0.72
C VAL A 225 12.76 -0.20 -1.12
N THR A 226 12.99 0.53 -2.21
CA THR A 226 12.12 1.63 -2.66
C THR A 226 11.82 1.55 -4.17
N ASN A 227 10.72 2.20 -4.59
CA ASN A 227 10.29 2.37 -5.99
C ASN A 227 9.98 1.07 -6.78
N VAL A 228 9.85 -0.06 -6.10
CA VAL A 228 9.51 -1.36 -6.72
C VAL A 228 8.04 -1.36 -7.14
N SER A 229 7.79 -1.74 -8.40
CA SER A 229 6.45 -1.92 -8.95
C SER A 229 5.90 -3.33 -8.73
N CYS A 230 4.62 -3.55 -9.04
CA CYS A 230 3.98 -4.86 -8.90
C CYS A 230 4.72 -5.96 -9.69
N VAL A 231 5.27 -5.63 -10.87
CA VAL A 231 6.02 -6.55 -11.74
C VAL A 231 7.28 -7.09 -11.05
N GLU A 232 7.90 -6.29 -10.18
CA GLU A 232 9.21 -6.57 -9.57
C GLU A 232 9.09 -7.18 -8.16
N VAL A 233 7.88 -7.33 -7.63
CA VAL A 233 7.65 -7.97 -6.32
C VAL A 233 8.26 -9.38 -6.24
N PRO A 234 8.18 -10.24 -7.28
CA PRO A 234 8.88 -11.53 -7.27
C PRO A 234 10.41 -11.38 -7.23
N ASN A 235 10.96 -10.34 -7.85
CA ASN A 235 12.40 -10.05 -7.77
C ASN A 235 12.79 -9.59 -6.36
N LEU A 236 11.96 -8.79 -5.70
CA LEU A 236 12.15 -8.44 -4.29
C LEU A 236 12.15 -9.67 -3.40
N GLU A 237 11.18 -10.59 -3.58
CA GLU A 237 11.16 -11.84 -2.84
C GLU A 237 12.46 -12.65 -3.05
N ALA A 238 12.88 -12.81 -4.31
CA ALA A 238 14.12 -13.51 -4.64
C ALA A 238 15.36 -12.82 -4.03
N TYR A 239 15.39 -11.48 -4.01
CA TYR A 239 16.46 -10.70 -3.39
C TYR A 239 16.52 -10.95 -1.88
N CYS A 240 15.38 -10.96 -1.19
CA CYS A 240 15.30 -11.28 0.23
C CYS A 240 15.86 -12.68 0.54
N GLN A 241 15.59 -13.65 -0.32
CA GLN A 241 16.04 -15.04 -0.16
C GLN A 241 17.53 -15.22 -0.48
N THR A 242 18.04 -14.53 -1.50
CA THR A 242 19.38 -14.82 -2.08
C THR A 242 20.47 -13.82 -1.69
N VAL A 243 20.12 -12.55 -1.49
CA VAL A 243 21.07 -11.48 -1.14
C VAL A 243 20.96 -11.13 0.33
N ALA A 244 19.76 -10.79 0.81
CA ALA A 244 19.57 -10.44 2.22
C ALA A 244 19.75 -11.66 3.14
N LYS A 245 19.34 -12.86 2.72
CA LYS A 245 19.57 -14.14 3.43
C LYS A 245 19.23 -14.10 4.93
N GLY A 246 18.03 -13.60 5.25
CA GLY A 246 17.56 -13.50 6.64
C GLY A 246 18.04 -12.26 7.40
N LYS A 247 18.90 -11.42 6.80
CA LYS A 247 19.14 -10.06 7.28
C LYS A 247 17.89 -9.21 7.12
N ALA A 248 17.79 -8.15 7.91
CA ALA A 248 16.60 -7.33 7.95
C ALA A 248 16.43 -6.50 6.67
N PHE A 249 15.20 -6.43 6.17
CA PHE A 249 14.81 -5.48 5.14
C PHE A 249 13.55 -4.72 5.54
N ALA A 250 13.48 -3.46 5.11
CA ALA A 250 12.27 -2.66 5.16
C ALA A 250 11.90 -2.20 3.75
N THR A 251 10.64 -2.40 3.36
CA THR A 251 10.09 -1.67 2.20
C THR A 251 9.88 -0.22 2.61
N TRP A 252 10.17 0.71 1.72
CA TRP A 252 10.11 2.14 1.99
C TRP A 252 9.24 2.81 0.92
N ASN A 253 8.04 3.25 1.31
CA ASN A 253 7.07 3.93 0.45
C ASN A 253 6.79 3.18 -0.87
N LEU A 254 6.56 1.87 -0.77
CA LEU A 254 6.21 1.03 -1.91
C LEU A 254 4.70 0.97 -2.18
N GLU A 255 3.88 1.53 -1.30
CA GLU A 255 2.43 1.39 -1.35
C GLU A 255 2.00 -0.08 -1.47
N LEU A 256 2.46 -0.95 -0.57
CA LEU A 256 2.24 -2.40 -0.70
C LEU A 256 0.76 -2.77 -0.80
N ASP A 257 -0.16 -1.98 -0.24
CA ASP A 257 -1.60 -2.15 -0.44
C ASP A 257 -2.03 -2.00 -1.90
N SER A 258 -1.48 -1.02 -2.62
CA SER A 258 -1.72 -0.80 -4.04
C SER A 258 -1.15 -1.98 -4.83
N LEU A 259 0.08 -2.39 -4.52
CA LEU A 259 0.72 -3.54 -5.17
C LEU A 259 -0.05 -4.85 -4.92
N ARG A 260 -0.57 -5.07 -3.71
CA ARG A 260 -1.45 -6.20 -3.39
C ARG A 260 -2.73 -6.15 -4.23
N GLY A 261 -3.31 -4.97 -4.43
CA GLY A 261 -4.51 -4.80 -5.27
C GLY A 261 -4.30 -5.28 -6.71
N ASP A 262 -3.10 -5.06 -7.25
CA ASP A 262 -2.73 -5.34 -8.62
C ASP A 262 -2.41 -6.84 -8.91
N LEU A 263 -2.13 -7.64 -7.88
CA LEU A 263 -1.79 -9.06 -8.09
C LEU A 263 -2.97 -9.84 -8.68
N GLY A 264 -2.66 -10.68 -9.67
CA GLY A 264 -3.62 -11.50 -10.42
C GLY A 264 -4.31 -10.78 -11.58
N LEU A 265 -3.98 -9.51 -11.85
CA LEU A 265 -4.35 -8.86 -13.11
C LEU A 265 -3.52 -9.41 -14.28
N LEU A 266 -4.05 -9.32 -15.51
CA LEU A 266 -3.38 -9.83 -16.70
C LEU A 266 -2.01 -9.17 -16.88
N GLY A 267 -0.95 -9.98 -16.94
CA GLY A 267 0.43 -9.52 -17.08
C GLY A 267 1.13 -9.14 -15.77
N LEU A 268 0.44 -9.23 -14.63
CA LEU A 268 1.02 -9.01 -13.29
C LEU A 268 1.18 -10.32 -12.52
N PRO A 269 2.02 -10.34 -11.47
CA PRO A 269 2.28 -11.56 -10.71
C PRO A 269 1.01 -12.15 -10.06
N PRO A 270 0.98 -13.46 -9.79
CA PRO A 270 -0.17 -14.12 -9.19
C PRO A 270 -0.41 -13.69 -7.75
N LYS A 271 -1.66 -13.85 -7.29
CA LYS A 271 -2.07 -13.57 -5.91
C LYS A 271 -1.29 -14.34 -4.85
N ASP A 272 -0.71 -15.50 -5.20
CA ASP A 272 0.09 -16.30 -4.27
C ASP A 272 1.27 -15.55 -3.67
N VAL A 273 1.79 -14.54 -4.38
CA VAL A 273 2.89 -13.68 -3.92
C VAL A 273 2.49 -12.95 -2.63
N HIS A 274 1.23 -12.53 -2.50
CA HIS A 274 0.74 -11.95 -1.25
C HIS A 274 0.82 -12.99 -0.13
N TYR A 275 0.23 -14.17 -0.36
CA TYR A 275 0.11 -15.20 0.66
C TYR A 275 1.44 -15.70 1.19
N ARG A 276 2.43 -15.92 0.32
CA ARG A 276 3.73 -16.50 0.67
C ARG A 276 4.79 -15.46 1.06
N PHE A 277 4.67 -14.22 0.58
CA PHE A 277 5.69 -13.20 0.77
C PHE A 277 5.17 -11.91 1.41
N LEU A 278 4.26 -11.17 0.77
CA LEU A 278 3.84 -9.86 1.29
C LEU A 278 3.10 -9.92 2.62
N SER A 279 2.50 -11.09 2.95
CA SER A 279 1.86 -11.35 4.24
C SER A 279 2.85 -11.45 5.41
N SER A 280 4.14 -11.63 5.11
CA SER A 280 5.24 -11.75 6.07
C SER A 280 5.95 -10.44 6.40
N ILE A 281 5.58 -9.35 5.73
CA ILE A 281 6.19 -8.04 5.92
C ILE A 281 5.34 -7.28 6.96
N ARG A 282 5.90 -6.98 8.13
CA ARG A 282 5.18 -6.27 9.20
C ARG A 282 5.28 -4.75 9.02
N PRO A 283 4.17 -4.01 8.92
CA PRO A 283 4.20 -2.55 9.00
C PRO A 283 4.78 -2.11 10.34
N VAL A 284 5.87 -1.36 10.31
CA VAL A 284 6.51 -0.80 11.51
C VAL A 284 6.27 0.69 11.60
N PHE A 285 6.10 1.37 10.47
CA PHE A 285 5.64 2.74 10.42
C PHE A 285 4.69 2.88 9.23
N PHE A 286 3.46 3.28 9.49
CA PHE A 286 2.43 3.38 8.46
C PHE A 286 1.60 4.62 8.72
N LEU A 287 1.57 5.53 7.76
CA LEU A 287 0.71 6.70 7.77
C LEU A 287 0.01 6.78 6.42
N ARG A 288 -1.28 6.46 6.39
CA ARG A 288 -2.08 6.55 5.17
C ARG A 288 -3.26 7.50 5.36
N PRO A 289 -3.11 8.78 4.96
CA PRO A 289 -4.20 9.74 4.98
C PRO A 289 -5.34 9.31 4.08
N ARG A 290 -6.55 9.69 4.51
CA ARG A 290 -7.80 9.45 3.80
C ARG A 290 -8.71 10.66 3.94
N ASP A 291 -9.19 11.12 2.80
CA ASP A 291 -10.20 12.16 2.71
C ASP A 291 -11.51 11.52 2.25
N TYR A 292 -12.58 11.79 2.98
CA TYR A 292 -13.91 11.28 2.70
C TYR A 292 -14.91 12.43 2.66
N SER A 293 -16.02 12.19 1.97
CA SER A 293 -17.19 13.07 2.00
C SER A 293 -18.44 12.24 2.25
N LYS A 294 -19.38 12.81 3.00
CA LYS A 294 -20.71 12.21 3.21
C LYS A 294 -21.80 13.22 2.92
N SER A 295 -22.76 12.81 2.10
CA SER A 295 -23.98 13.58 1.91
C SER A 295 -24.96 13.38 3.07
N VAL A 296 -25.38 14.48 3.68
CA VAL A 296 -26.33 14.56 4.80
C VAL A 296 -27.60 15.29 4.35
N SER A 297 -28.72 15.05 5.03
CA SER A 297 -30.04 15.59 4.65
C SER A 297 -30.26 17.05 5.07
N VAL A 298 -29.38 17.60 5.91
CA VAL A 298 -29.44 18.97 6.42
C VAL A 298 -28.18 19.72 6.02
N ALA A 299 -28.26 21.05 5.90
CA ALA A 299 -27.10 21.88 5.60
C ALA A 299 -25.93 21.58 6.57
N PRO A 300 -24.69 21.40 6.09
CA PRO A 300 -24.16 21.79 4.77
C PRO A 300 -24.38 20.79 3.62
N PHE A 301 -25.25 19.78 3.76
CA PHE A 301 -25.56 18.72 2.79
C PHE A 301 -24.41 17.80 2.38
N ILE A 302 -23.16 18.27 2.45
CA ILE A 302 -21.94 17.49 2.28
C ILE A 302 -21.01 17.84 3.45
N VAL A 303 -20.64 16.83 4.21
CA VAL A 303 -19.63 16.94 5.26
C VAL A 303 -18.38 16.23 4.78
N ASN A 304 -17.30 16.98 4.64
CA ASN A 304 -15.98 16.43 4.38
C ASN A 304 -15.31 16.13 5.72
N TYR A 305 -14.69 14.96 5.82
CA TYR A 305 -13.92 14.55 6.99
C TYR A 305 -12.70 13.79 6.52
N SER A 306 -11.61 13.91 7.28
CA SER A 306 -10.33 13.34 6.92
C SER A 306 -9.69 12.68 8.12
N GLY A 307 -8.85 11.70 7.86
CA GLY A 307 -8.17 10.94 8.89
C GLY A 307 -6.99 10.18 8.32
N ALA A 308 -6.44 9.28 9.10
CA ALA A 308 -5.39 8.37 8.66
C ALA A 308 -5.53 7.01 9.33
N LEU A 309 -5.15 5.96 8.59
CA LEU A 309 -4.74 4.71 9.22
C LEU A 309 -3.28 4.90 9.62
N PHE A 310 -3.00 4.77 10.92
CA PHE A 310 -1.69 5.01 11.49
C PHE A 310 -1.17 3.79 12.23
N ARG A 311 0.16 3.60 12.19
CA ARG A 311 0.87 2.65 13.01
C ARG A 311 2.30 3.12 13.21
N GLU A 312 2.79 2.91 14.43
CA GLU A 312 4.20 3.06 14.78
C GLU A 312 4.57 1.98 15.77
N PHE A 313 5.48 1.09 15.38
CA PHE A 313 5.96 0.00 16.22
C PHE A 313 6.74 0.54 17.41
N PRO A 314 6.56 0.01 18.63
CA PRO A 314 5.81 -1.19 18.99
C PRO A 314 4.32 -0.97 19.36
N GLY A 315 3.74 0.17 18.98
CA GLY A 315 2.34 0.49 19.22
C GLY A 315 1.33 -0.23 18.31
N PRO A 316 0.04 -0.17 18.65
CA PRO A 316 -1.04 -0.81 17.89
C PRO A 316 -1.32 -0.08 16.57
N TRP A 317 -2.22 -0.66 15.75
CA TRP A 317 -2.89 0.08 14.69
C TRP A 317 -3.84 1.10 15.28
N GLN A 318 -3.88 2.28 14.70
CA GLN A 318 -4.70 3.39 15.17
C GLN A 318 -5.50 3.98 14.02
N VAL A 319 -6.77 4.30 14.28
CA VAL A 319 -7.54 5.19 13.42
C VAL A 319 -7.43 6.60 13.97
N MET A 320 -6.98 7.50 13.12
CA MET A 320 -6.67 8.88 13.46
C MET A 320 -7.64 9.83 12.77
N LEU A 321 -8.37 10.65 13.51
CA LEU A 321 -9.22 11.72 12.97
C LEU A 321 -8.43 13.03 12.85
N LYS A 322 -8.38 13.60 11.64
CA LYS A 322 -7.71 14.89 11.41
C LYS A 322 -8.58 16.03 11.91
N GLN A 323 -8.05 16.80 12.85
CA GLN A 323 -8.66 18.01 13.39
C GLN A 323 -8.42 19.20 12.45
N ASP A 324 -9.20 20.28 12.61
CA ASP A 324 -9.02 21.53 11.85
C ASP A 324 -7.64 22.16 12.03
N SER A 325 -6.99 21.90 13.18
CA SER A 325 -5.62 22.33 13.43
C SER A 325 -4.59 21.63 12.53
N GLY A 326 -4.96 20.54 11.87
CA GLY A 326 -4.06 19.63 11.13
C GLY A 326 -3.46 18.52 12.00
N VAL A 327 -3.77 18.48 13.31
CA VAL A 327 -3.37 17.39 14.22
C VAL A 327 -4.26 16.18 13.99
N TYR A 328 -3.67 14.99 13.91
CA TYR A 328 -4.38 13.73 13.97
C TYR A 328 -4.61 13.34 15.42
N ALA A 329 -5.87 13.07 15.80
CA ALA A 329 -6.24 12.57 17.13
C ALA A 329 -6.66 11.10 17.03
N CYS A 330 -6.14 10.25 17.91
CA CYS A 330 -6.52 8.84 17.94
C CYS A 330 -7.97 8.70 18.38
N ILE A 331 -8.75 7.93 17.63
CA ILE A 331 -10.16 7.64 17.93
C ILE A 331 -10.45 6.15 18.15
N ALA A 332 -9.57 5.27 17.66
CA ALA A 332 -9.67 3.82 17.84
C ALA A 332 -8.29 3.17 17.76
N GLU A 333 -8.08 2.10 18.53
CA GLU A 333 -6.86 1.29 18.51
C GLU A 333 -7.19 -0.20 18.41
N ASP A 334 -6.36 -0.95 17.70
CA ASP A 334 -6.44 -2.40 17.65
C ASP A 334 -5.05 -3.01 17.39
N VAL A 335 -4.83 -4.22 17.89
CA VAL A 335 -3.63 -5.00 17.56
C VAL A 335 -3.67 -5.45 16.10
N VAL A 336 -4.87 -5.73 15.58
CA VAL A 336 -5.07 -6.17 14.20
C VAL A 336 -5.46 -4.98 13.33
N ARG A 337 -4.75 -4.84 12.21
CA ARG A 337 -4.97 -3.84 11.19
C ARG A 337 -6.45 -3.68 10.81
N TYR A 338 -6.90 -2.43 10.79
CA TYR A 338 -8.20 -2.05 10.25
C TYR A 338 -8.21 -2.17 8.72
N ASN A 339 -9.27 -2.74 8.17
CA ASN A 339 -9.53 -2.57 6.75
C ASN A 339 -10.01 -1.14 6.44
N LEU A 340 -9.92 -0.70 5.19
CA LEU A 340 -10.28 0.66 4.81
C LEU A 340 -11.77 0.99 5.05
N GLY A 341 -12.64 -0.02 5.01
CA GLY A 341 -14.05 0.12 5.37
C GLY A 341 -14.23 0.42 6.86
N GLU A 342 -13.56 -0.33 7.74
CA GLU A 342 -13.56 -0.13 9.19
C GLU A 342 -13.02 1.25 9.56
N VAL A 343 -11.91 1.68 8.94
CA VAL A 343 -11.35 3.04 9.12
C VAL A 343 -12.41 4.10 8.82
N LYS A 344 -13.12 3.97 7.68
CA LYS A 344 -14.18 4.90 7.30
C LYS A 344 -15.32 4.91 8.32
N GLU A 345 -15.73 3.74 8.82
CA GLU A 345 -16.80 3.61 9.81
C GLU A 345 -16.44 4.23 11.16
N GLU A 346 -15.21 4.02 11.65
CA GLU A 346 -14.72 4.65 12.89
C GLU A 346 -14.67 6.18 12.75
N LEU A 347 -14.19 6.69 11.61
CA LEU A 347 -14.19 8.13 11.33
C LEU A 347 -15.62 8.72 11.27
N MET A 348 -16.55 8.04 10.61
CA MET A 348 -17.94 8.49 10.56
C MET A 348 -18.60 8.44 11.94
N ALA A 349 -18.30 7.42 12.75
CA ALA A 349 -18.82 7.30 14.11
C ALA A 349 -18.30 8.43 15.01
N ALA A 350 -17.00 8.74 14.94
CA ALA A 350 -16.39 9.83 15.70
C ALA A 350 -16.96 11.21 15.31
N MET A 351 -17.27 11.41 14.03
CA MET A 351 -17.89 12.65 13.52
C MET A 351 -19.41 12.74 13.77
N GLY A 352 -20.03 11.74 14.39
CA GLY A 352 -21.48 11.70 14.60
C GLY A 352 -22.28 11.56 13.30
N LEU A 353 -21.64 11.10 12.22
CA LEU A 353 -22.24 10.99 10.89
C LEU A 353 -22.97 9.66 10.65
N ASN A 354 -22.85 8.69 11.56
CA ASN A 354 -23.58 7.42 11.52
C ASN A 354 -25.04 7.59 11.99
N THR A 355 -25.82 8.34 11.23
CA THR A 355 -27.24 8.64 11.51
C THR A 355 -28.20 7.56 11.01
N GLU A 356 -27.70 6.51 10.36
CA GLU A 356 -28.50 5.47 9.73
C GLU A 356 -28.66 4.28 10.69
N GLU A 357 -29.87 3.71 10.74
CA GLU A 357 -30.11 2.50 11.52
C GLU A 357 -29.26 1.33 10.98
N VAL A 358 -28.61 0.61 11.90
CA VAL A 358 -27.77 -0.55 11.59
C VAL A 358 -28.61 -1.60 10.88
N GLY A 359 -28.20 -1.98 9.66
CA GLY A 359 -28.92 -2.97 8.84
C GLY A 359 -30.02 -2.38 7.94
N SER A 360 -30.23 -1.06 7.94
CA SER A 360 -31.17 -0.42 7.02
C SER A 360 -30.73 -0.56 5.55
N MET A 361 -31.69 -0.56 4.63
CA MET A 361 -31.40 -0.54 3.18
C MET A 361 -30.60 0.69 2.77
N ALA A 362 -30.80 1.83 3.44
CA ALA A 362 -29.99 3.03 3.22
C ALA A 362 -28.51 2.80 3.59
N ALA A 363 -28.25 2.15 4.73
CA ALA A 363 -26.89 1.78 5.15
C ALA A 363 -26.25 0.78 4.17
N PHE A 364 -27.02 -0.20 3.68
CA PHE A 364 -26.53 -1.16 2.69
C PHE A 364 -26.18 -0.49 1.35
N LEU A 365 -27.08 0.34 0.81
CA LEU A 365 -26.86 1.05 -0.46
C LEU A 365 -25.66 2.01 -0.40
N ARG A 366 -25.38 2.59 0.77
CA ARG A 366 -24.27 3.52 0.98
C ARG A 366 -22.93 2.84 1.26
N ARG A 367 -22.93 1.72 2.00
CA ARG A 367 -21.71 0.93 2.27
C ARG A 367 -21.29 0.08 1.07
N GLY A 368 -22.26 -0.34 0.26
CA GLY A 368 -22.06 -1.29 -0.81
C GLY A 368 -21.90 -2.72 -0.30
N TYR A 369 -21.85 -3.66 -1.23
CA TYR A 369 -21.79 -5.09 -0.94
C TYR A 369 -20.41 -5.54 -0.41
N LYS A 370 -19.33 -4.86 -0.81
CA LYS A 370 -17.96 -5.23 -0.47
C LYS A 370 -17.17 -4.01 -0.01
N THR A 371 -16.73 -4.06 1.25
CA THR A 371 -15.97 -2.98 1.92
C THR A 371 -14.50 -3.35 2.17
N SER A 372 -14.13 -4.58 1.87
CA SER A 372 -12.79 -5.15 2.01
C SER A 372 -12.18 -5.48 0.64
N THR A 373 -10.85 -5.54 0.59
CA THR A 373 -10.12 -6.02 -0.58
C THR A 373 -10.03 -7.54 -0.59
N TRP A 374 -9.73 -8.13 -1.74
CA TRP A 374 -9.60 -9.60 -1.85
C TRP A 374 -8.50 -10.14 -0.91
N PHE A 375 -7.40 -9.41 -0.75
CA PHE A 375 -6.28 -9.82 0.10
C PHE A 375 -6.59 -9.67 1.60
N GLU A 376 -7.58 -8.84 1.96
CA GLU A 376 -8.11 -8.77 3.32
C GLU A 376 -9.03 -9.96 3.62
N ASP A 377 -9.83 -10.41 2.64
CA ASP A 377 -10.78 -11.52 2.77
C ASP A 377 -10.09 -12.89 2.81
N ASP A 378 -9.02 -13.07 2.04
CA ASP A 378 -8.35 -14.36 1.84
C ASP A 378 -7.35 -14.70 2.97
N ALA A 379 -7.62 -14.27 4.21
CA ALA A 379 -6.74 -14.41 5.36
C ALA A 379 -6.33 -15.86 5.68
N ALA A 380 -7.16 -16.84 5.32
CA ALA A 380 -6.89 -18.26 5.53
C ALA A 380 -5.79 -18.82 4.61
N LEU A 381 -5.48 -18.14 3.50
CA LEU A 381 -4.45 -18.56 2.55
C LEU A 381 -3.06 -17.99 2.91
N GLU A 382 -3.02 -16.98 3.79
CA GLU A 382 -1.79 -16.31 4.19
C GLU A 382 -0.88 -17.24 5.00
N GLN A 383 0.39 -17.35 4.60
CA GLN A 383 1.40 -18.11 5.35
C GLN A 383 1.82 -17.40 6.65
N SER A 384 1.54 -16.10 6.74
CA SER A 384 1.92 -15.24 7.85
C SER A 384 0.85 -14.18 8.10
N LYS A 385 0.67 -13.79 9.37
CA LYS A 385 -0.25 -12.71 9.77
C LYS A 385 0.44 -11.36 9.98
N GLU A 386 1.77 -11.33 9.86
CA GLU A 386 2.65 -10.19 10.18
C GLU A 386 2.18 -8.87 9.58
N TRP A 387 1.70 -8.87 8.33
CA TRP A 387 1.24 -7.65 7.67
C TRP A 387 -0.01 -6.99 8.29
N ARG A 388 -0.74 -7.76 9.11
CA ARG A 388 -1.91 -7.30 9.88
C ARG A 388 -1.54 -6.90 11.30
N MET A 389 -0.36 -7.29 11.78
CA MET A 389 0.04 -7.11 13.19
C MET A 389 0.59 -5.74 13.46
#